data_AF-A0A366C3S6-F1
#
_entry.id   AF-A0A366C3S6-F1
#
_cell.length_a   1.000
_cell.length_b   1.000
_cell.length_c   1.000
_cell.angle_alpha   90.00
_cell.angle_beta   90.00
_cell.angle_gamma   90.00
#
_symmetry.space_group_name_H-M   'P 1'
#
loop_
_entity.id
_entity.type
_entity.pdbx_description
1 polymer ?
#
loop_
_entity_poly.entity_id
_entity_poly.type
_entity_poly.pdbx_seq_one_letter_code
_entity_poly.pdbx_strand_id
1 'polypeptide(L)'
;MRDQNTAFDSEAWRRLRDEKLMEWICDEFAVQFIVTFSDVCEVFDDLWDGDKPVTRDDLSRTLFNCLAEIPINPFFDRFKQQLVPIIITGINAWLDANALENGNRNDRVFAYVLRDWYMELIAFVIYLTRGRDHMRRVSLDVREFFTHHETLEEYMGDLA
;
A
#
# COMPACT_ATOMS: atom_id res chain seq x y z
N MET A 1 15.52 14.70 10.08
CA MET A 1 16.32 14.75 8.84
C MET A 1 16.15 13.39 8.19
N ARG A 2 15.42 13.30 7.07
CA ARG A 2 15.42 12.07 6.27
C ARG A 2 16.83 11.89 5.73
N ASP A 3 17.37 10.69 5.83
CA ASP A 3 18.52 10.30 5.02
C ASP A 3 18.02 10.29 3.58
N GLN A 4 18.31 11.34 2.81
CA GLN A 4 17.79 11.58 1.45
C GLN A 4 18.31 10.58 0.41
N ASN A 5 18.89 9.46 0.86
CA ASN A 5 19.70 8.57 0.04
C ASN A 5 19.21 7.11 0.00
N THR A 6 18.08 6.80 0.64
CA THR A 6 17.51 5.45 0.56
C THR A 6 16.53 5.38 -0.61
N ALA A 7 16.90 4.67 -1.68
CA ALA A 7 16.03 4.46 -2.84
C ALA A 7 14.71 3.79 -2.41
N PHE A 8 13.60 4.25 -2.98
CA PHE A 8 12.28 3.68 -2.72
C PHE A 8 12.28 2.17 -2.96
N ASP A 9 11.60 1.45 -2.08
CA ASP A 9 11.46 -0.01 -2.09
C ASP A 9 12.77 -0.84 -2.07
N SER A 10 13.93 -0.20 -1.85
CA SER A 10 15.17 -0.91 -1.54
C SER A 10 15.09 -1.67 -0.22
N GLU A 11 15.98 -2.65 0.02
CA GLU A 11 16.03 -3.38 1.31
C GLU A 11 16.14 -2.45 2.52
N ALA A 12 16.92 -1.36 2.39
CA ALA A 12 17.05 -0.38 3.46
C ALA A 12 15.75 0.40 3.68
N TRP A 13 15.02 0.73 2.61
CA TRP A 13 13.71 1.36 2.72
C TRP A 13 12.67 0.43 3.34
N ARG A 14 12.65 -0.85 2.93
CA ARG A 14 11.75 -1.88 3.49
C ARG A 14 11.99 -2.10 4.98
N ARG A 15 13.26 -2.13 5.44
CA ARG A 15 13.58 -2.16 6.88
C ARG A 15 13.03 -0.94 7.62
N LEU A 16 13.24 0.25 7.08
CA LEU A 16 12.72 1.49 7.68
C LEU A 16 11.19 1.52 7.69
N ARG A 17 10.54 1.05 6.61
CA ARG A 17 9.08 0.90 6.52
C ARG A 17 8.58 0.01 7.65
N ASP A 18 9.19 -1.15 7.86
CA ASP A 18 8.75 -2.11 8.88
C ASP A 18 8.93 -1.54 10.30
N GLU A 19 10.04 -0.84 10.56
CA GLU A 19 10.26 -0.10 11.82
C GLU A 19 9.18 0.97 12.05
N LYS A 20 8.86 1.75 11.01
CA LYS A 20 7.84 2.80 11.07
C LYS A 20 6.43 2.26 11.24
N LEU A 21 6.07 1.22 10.51
CA LEU A 21 4.81 0.51 10.69
C LEU A 21 4.68 0.02 12.14
N MET A 22 5.74 -0.55 12.71
CA MET A 22 5.73 -0.98 14.11
C MET A 22 5.56 0.19 15.09
N GLU A 23 6.25 1.32 14.85
CA GLU A 23 6.12 2.55 15.65
C GLU A 23 4.67 3.07 15.65
N TRP A 24 4.05 3.16 14.47
CA TRP A 24 2.71 3.69 14.30
C TRP A 24 1.62 2.73 14.79
N ILE A 25 1.73 1.44 14.47
CA ILE A 25 0.65 0.46 14.67
C ILE A 25 0.74 -0.21 16.04
N CYS A 26 1.95 -0.51 16.52
CA CYS A 26 2.21 -1.17 17.82
C CYS A 26 1.47 -2.53 18.00
N ASP A 27 1.29 -3.26 16.91
CA ASP A 27 0.69 -4.61 16.89
C ASP A 27 1.36 -5.42 15.77
N GLU A 28 1.99 -6.53 16.13
CA GLU A 28 2.80 -7.34 15.20
C GLU A 28 1.96 -8.02 14.11
N PHE A 29 0.75 -8.49 14.45
CA PHE A 29 -0.12 -9.16 13.49
C PHE A 29 -0.73 -8.16 12.51
N ALA A 30 -1.03 -6.94 12.98
CA ALA A 30 -1.49 -5.86 12.12
C ALA A 30 -0.40 -5.40 11.14
N VAL A 31 0.86 -5.28 11.60
CA VAL A 31 1.99 -4.96 10.72
C VAL A 31 2.24 -6.07 9.72
N GLN A 32 2.24 -7.33 10.17
CA GLN A 32 2.37 -8.49 9.30
C GLN A 32 1.27 -8.48 8.22
N PHE A 33 0.02 -8.21 8.59
CA PHE A 33 -1.09 -8.10 7.65
C PHE A 33 -0.84 -7.01 6.59
N ILE A 34 -0.42 -5.80 6.99
CA ILE A 34 -0.13 -4.72 6.04
C ILE A 34 1.00 -5.13 5.07
N VAL A 35 2.10 -5.67 5.59
CA VAL A 35 3.24 -6.08 4.75
C VAL A 35 2.85 -7.20 3.78
N THR A 36 2.13 -8.22 4.26
CA THR A 36 1.65 -9.32 3.40
C THR A 36 0.65 -8.84 2.36
N PHE A 37 -0.25 -7.92 2.72
CA PHE A 37 -1.21 -7.35 1.77
C PHE A 37 -0.53 -6.47 0.72
N SER A 38 0.43 -5.63 1.11
CA SER A 38 1.23 -4.82 0.17
C SER A 38 2.01 -5.70 -0.81
N ASP A 39 2.61 -6.78 -0.33
CA ASP A 39 3.32 -7.76 -1.17
C ASP A 39 2.39 -8.44 -2.19
N VAL A 40 1.14 -8.73 -1.82
CA VAL A 40 0.12 -9.18 -2.77
C VAL A 40 -0.19 -8.11 -3.82
N CYS A 41 -0.40 -6.87 -3.39
CA CYS A 41 -0.68 -5.76 -4.30
C CYS A 41 0.44 -5.54 -5.31
N GLU A 42 1.71 -5.50 -4.86
CA GLU A 42 2.89 -5.34 -5.71
C GLU A 42 2.94 -6.41 -6.82
N VAL A 43 2.72 -7.69 -6.47
CA VAL A 43 2.73 -8.77 -7.48
C VAL A 43 1.58 -8.66 -8.48
N PHE A 44 0.39 -8.23 -8.04
CA PHE A 44 -0.74 -8.02 -8.96
C PHE A 44 -0.52 -6.81 -9.87
N ASP A 45 0.12 -5.75 -9.36
CA ASP A 45 0.48 -4.54 -10.11
C ASP A 45 1.51 -4.88 -11.20
N ASP A 46 2.63 -5.51 -10.81
CA ASP A 46 3.68 -5.98 -11.76
C ASP A 46 3.09 -6.92 -12.83
N LEU A 47 2.12 -7.77 -12.47
CA LEU A 47 1.44 -8.65 -13.42
C LEU A 47 0.51 -7.90 -14.38
N TRP A 48 -0.14 -6.84 -13.89
CA TRP A 48 -1.09 -6.03 -14.66
C TRP A 48 -0.36 -5.12 -15.65
N ASP A 49 0.68 -4.42 -15.19
CA ASP A 49 1.47 -3.49 -15.98
C ASP A 49 2.43 -4.22 -16.93
N GLY A 50 2.94 -5.38 -16.51
CA GLY A 50 3.89 -6.17 -17.29
C GLY A 50 5.25 -5.48 -17.49
N ASP A 51 5.56 -4.48 -16.68
CA ASP A 51 6.81 -3.72 -16.70
C ASP A 51 7.93 -4.43 -15.92
N LYS A 52 7.57 -5.29 -14.96
CA LYS A 52 8.49 -6.12 -14.17
C LYS A 52 8.21 -7.63 -14.32
N PRO A 53 9.25 -8.47 -14.29
CA PRO A 53 9.08 -9.91 -14.41
C PRO A 53 8.50 -10.53 -13.12
N VAL A 54 7.31 -11.11 -13.21
CA VAL A 54 6.72 -11.90 -12.12
C VAL A 54 7.15 -13.37 -12.23
N THR A 55 7.79 -13.90 -11.19
CA THR A 55 8.30 -15.28 -11.17
C THR A 55 7.25 -16.28 -10.68
N ARG A 56 7.54 -17.58 -10.85
CA ARG A 56 6.69 -18.66 -10.29
C ARG A 56 6.66 -18.65 -8.76
N ASP A 57 7.75 -18.22 -8.14
CA ASP A 57 7.84 -18.14 -6.68
C ASP A 57 6.97 -16.99 -6.16
N ASP A 58 6.92 -15.86 -6.88
CA ASP A 58 6.03 -14.73 -6.56
C ASP A 58 4.56 -15.13 -6.66
N LEU A 59 4.17 -15.84 -7.73
CA LEU A 59 2.81 -16.36 -7.90
C LEU A 59 2.45 -17.36 -6.79
N SER A 60 3.36 -18.27 -6.46
CA SER A 60 3.14 -19.28 -5.41
C SER A 60 2.96 -18.62 -4.05
N ARG A 61 3.85 -17.68 -3.69
CA ARG A 61 3.77 -16.89 -2.46
C ARG A 61 2.48 -16.08 -2.39
N THR A 62 2.11 -15.39 -3.46
CA THR A 62 0.86 -14.60 -3.54
C THR A 62 -0.38 -15.47 -3.36
N LEU A 63 -0.38 -16.68 -3.92
CA LEU A 63 -1.47 -17.64 -3.71
C LEU A 63 -1.62 -18.04 -2.24
N PHE A 64 -0.51 -18.35 -1.56
CA PHE A 64 -0.53 -18.64 -0.11
C PHE A 64 -0.97 -17.43 0.70
N ASN A 65 -0.47 -16.23 0.38
CA ASN A 65 -0.83 -15.00 1.07
C ASN A 65 -2.35 -14.75 1.02
N CYS A 66 -2.94 -14.85 -0.16
CA CYS A 66 -4.37 -14.59 -0.38
C CYS A 66 -5.28 -15.65 0.26
N LEU A 67 -4.94 -16.93 0.11
CA LEU A 67 -5.84 -18.04 0.46
C LEU A 67 -5.59 -18.64 1.85
N ALA A 68 -4.41 -18.39 2.43
CA ALA A 68 -4.01 -18.97 3.71
C ALA A 68 -3.54 -17.90 4.71
N GLU A 69 -2.44 -17.19 4.43
CA GLU A 69 -1.76 -16.37 5.45
C GLU A 69 -2.58 -15.17 5.91
N ILE A 70 -3.19 -14.40 4.99
CA ILE A 70 -4.06 -13.27 5.36
C ILE A 70 -5.32 -13.78 6.10
N PRO A 71 -6.07 -14.78 5.60
CA PRO A 71 -7.25 -15.30 6.29
C PRO A 71 -7.01 -15.79 7.72
N ILE A 72 -5.83 -16.36 8.01
CA ILE A 72 -5.50 -16.88 9.35
C ILE A 72 -4.75 -15.88 10.24
N ASN A 73 -4.37 -14.70 9.72
CA ASN A 73 -3.73 -13.67 10.51
C ASN A 73 -4.69 -13.21 11.65
N PRO A 74 -4.27 -13.23 12.93
CA PRO A 74 -5.15 -12.92 14.05
C PRO A 74 -5.77 -11.52 14.02
N PHE A 75 -5.04 -10.52 13.53
CA PHE A 75 -5.55 -9.16 13.37
C PHE A 75 -6.62 -9.12 12.26
N PHE A 76 -6.33 -9.72 11.11
CA PHE A 76 -7.29 -9.78 10.01
C PHE A 76 -8.54 -10.57 10.39
N ASP A 77 -8.42 -11.75 11.00
CA ASP A 77 -9.57 -12.55 11.42
C ASP A 77 -10.51 -11.78 12.36
N ARG A 78 -9.92 -11.03 13.30
CA ARG A 78 -10.64 -10.16 14.24
C ARG A 78 -11.36 -8.99 13.56
N PHE A 79 -10.73 -8.36 12.56
CA PHE A 79 -11.19 -7.08 12.00
C PHE A 79 -11.66 -7.15 10.53
N LYS A 80 -11.72 -8.33 9.92
CA LYS A 80 -12.08 -8.51 8.49
C LYS A 80 -13.39 -7.84 8.10
N GLN A 81 -14.38 -7.81 8.99
CA GLN A 81 -15.67 -7.15 8.70
C GLN A 81 -15.54 -5.63 8.55
N GLN A 82 -14.51 -5.02 9.15
CA GLN A 82 -14.20 -3.60 8.97
C GLN A 82 -13.14 -3.36 7.87
N LEU A 83 -12.20 -4.29 7.68
CA LEU A 83 -11.10 -4.15 6.71
C LEU A 83 -11.54 -4.44 5.27
N VAL A 84 -12.34 -5.49 5.05
CA VAL A 84 -12.76 -5.92 3.70
C VAL A 84 -13.45 -4.80 2.91
N PRO A 85 -14.37 -4.00 3.47
CA PRO A 85 -14.93 -2.86 2.75
C PRO A 85 -13.88 -1.86 2.24
N ILE A 86 -12.83 -1.58 3.03
CA ILE A 86 -11.75 -0.66 2.63
C ILE A 86 -10.92 -1.27 1.51
N ILE A 87 -10.59 -2.57 1.63
CA ILE A 87 -9.89 -3.32 0.58
C ILE A 87 -10.68 -3.27 -0.74
N ILE A 88 -12.00 -3.50 -0.70
CA ILE A 88 -12.86 -3.43 -1.88
C ILE A 88 -12.76 -2.03 -2.54
N THR A 89 -12.86 -0.96 -1.74
CA THR A 89 -12.76 0.40 -2.29
C THR A 89 -11.36 0.72 -2.82
N GLY A 90 -10.30 0.15 -2.23
CA GLY A 90 -8.94 0.31 -2.73
C GLY A 90 -8.70 -0.40 -4.05
N ILE A 91 -9.21 -1.63 -4.20
CA ILE A 91 -9.17 -2.33 -5.49
C ILE A 91 -9.94 -1.53 -6.55
N ASN A 92 -11.11 -1.01 -6.21
CA ASN A 92 -11.88 -0.17 -7.14
C ASN A 92 -11.11 1.10 -7.54
N ALA A 93 -10.51 1.80 -6.58
CA ALA A 93 -9.73 3.01 -6.83
C ALA A 93 -8.49 2.74 -7.70
N TRP A 94 -7.80 1.61 -7.49
CA TRP A 94 -6.69 1.19 -8.34
C TRP A 94 -7.14 0.88 -9.77
N LEU A 95 -8.26 0.17 -9.96
CA LEU A 95 -8.83 -0.07 -11.29
C LEU A 95 -9.23 1.24 -11.99
N ASP A 96 -9.85 2.17 -11.26
CA ASP A 96 -10.20 3.49 -11.78
C ASP A 96 -8.96 4.29 -12.17
N ALA A 97 -7.90 4.27 -11.34
CA ALA A 97 -6.64 4.93 -11.63
C ALA A 97 -6.02 4.43 -12.94
N ASN A 98 -5.89 3.11 -13.08
CA ASN A 98 -5.39 2.45 -14.30
C ASN A 98 -6.18 2.87 -15.56
N ALA A 99 -7.52 2.96 -15.46
CA ALA A 99 -8.34 3.40 -16.57
C ALA A 99 -8.10 4.90 -16.92
N LEU A 100 -7.94 5.74 -15.90
CA LEU A 100 -7.77 7.19 -16.03
C LEU A 100 -6.40 7.61 -16.57
N GLU A 101 -5.36 6.79 -16.43
CA GLU A 101 -4.02 7.05 -17.00
C GLU A 101 -4.04 7.27 -18.51
N ASN A 102 -4.91 6.53 -19.19
CA ASN A 102 -5.13 6.60 -20.63
C ASN A 102 -5.99 7.80 -21.05
N GLY A 103 -6.48 8.58 -20.08
CA GLY A 103 -7.36 9.72 -20.29
C GLY A 103 -6.63 11.04 -20.58
N ASN A 104 -7.36 12.14 -20.40
CA ASN A 104 -6.81 13.48 -20.57
C ASN A 104 -5.93 13.89 -19.37
N ARG A 105 -5.30 15.08 -19.42
CA ARG A 105 -4.43 15.57 -18.34
C ARG A 105 -5.10 15.57 -16.96
N ASN A 106 -6.38 15.95 -16.88
CA ASN A 106 -7.12 15.98 -15.63
C ASN A 106 -7.39 14.55 -15.11
N ASP A 107 -7.67 13.60 -16.01
CA ASP A 107 -7.85 12.19 -15.65
C ASP A 107 -6.56 11.62 -15.05
N ARG A 108 -5.39 11.92 -15.64
CA ARG A 108 -4.08 11.52 -15.12
C ARG A 108 -3.77 12.10 -13.73
N VAL A 109 -4.24 13.32 -13.42
CA VAL A 109 -4.12 13.87 -12.06
C VAL A 109 -4.95 13.04 -11.07
N PHE A 110 -6.15 12.62 -11.45
CA PHE A 110 -6.96 11.73 -10.62
C PHE A 110 -6.34 10.34 -10.50
N ALA A 111 -5.75 9.79 -11.56
CA ALA A 111 -5.02 8.53 -11.51
C ALA A 111 -3.89 8.58 -10.47
N TYR A 112 -3.05 9.62 -10.50
CA TYR A 112 -1.96 9.85 -9.54
C TYR A 112 -2.46 9.88 -8.08
N VAL A 113 -3.64 10.43 -7.83
CA VAL A 113 -4.21 10.49 -6.46
C VAL A 113 -4.88 9.18 -6.05
N LEU A 114 -5.60 8.53 -6.96
CA LEU A 114 -6.38 7.33 -6.67
C LEU A 114 -5.51 6.08 -6.50
N ARG A 115 -4.37 5.99 -7.20
CA ARG A 115 -3.42 4.89 -7.02
C ARG A 115 -2.89 4.81 -5.59
N ASP A 116 -2.85 5.93 -4.86
CA ASP A 116 -2.42 6.00 -3.45
C ASP A 116 -3.53 5.68 -2.44
N TRP A 117 -4.75 5.33 -2.88
CA TRP A 117 -5.88 5.10 -1.98
C TRP A 117 -5.62 3.99 -0.94
N TYR A 118 -4.78 3.01 -1.25
CA TYR A 118 -4.41 1.95 -0.32
C TYR A 118 -3.79 2.47 1.00
N MET A 119 -3.28 3.72 1.03
CA MET A 119 -2.85 4.41 2.25
C MET A 119 -3.94 4.51 3.31
N GLU A 120 -5.22 4.59 2.90
CA GLU A 120 -6.34 4.66 3.82
C GLU A 120 -6.52 3.34 4.61
N LEU A 121 -6.04 2.21 4.07
CA LEU A 121 -5.99 0.95 4.81
C LEU A 121 -5.03 1.05 5.99
N ILE A 122 -3.83 1.61 5.80
CA ILE A 122 -2.84 1.79 6.86
C ILE A 122 -3.40 2.71 7.95
N ALA A 123 -3.98 3.85 7.56
CA ALA A 123 -4.61 4.77 8.50
C ALA A 123 -5.71 4.08 9.32
N PHE A 124 -6.55 3.27 8.67
CA PHE A 124 -7.61 2.54 9.36
C PHE A 124 -7.10 1.42 10.26
N VAL A 125 -6.02 0.72 9.88
CA VAL A 125 -5.33 -0.22 10.77
C VAL A 125 -4.84 0.49 12.04
N ILE A 126 -4.22 1.66 11.90
CA ILE A 126 -3.79 2.48 13.06
C ILE A 126 -4.99 2.88 13.93
N TYR A 127 -6.14 3.21 13.33
CA TYR A 127 -7.37 3.48 14.06
C TYR A 127 -7.83 2.26 14.87
N LEU A 128 -7.81 1.07 14.28
CA LEU A 128 -8.26 -0.16 14.94
C LEU A 128 -7.32 -0.58 16.09
N THR A 129 -6.02 -0.33 15.97
CA THR A 129 -5.04 -0.69 17.02
C THR A 129 -4.88 0.37 18.10
N ARG A 130 -4.92 1.66 17.74
CA ARG A 130 -4.54 2.77 18.65
C ARG A 130 -5.56 3.90 18.75
N GLY A 131 -6.66 3.81 18.02
CA GLY A 131 -7.77 4.77 18.07
C GLY A 131 -7.54 6.05 17.27
N ARG A 132 -8.61 6.84 17.16
CA ARG A 132 -8.71 8.06 16.35
C ARG A 132 -7.60 9.07 16.60
N ASP A 133 -7.34 9.40 17.86
CA ASP A 133 -6.45 10.51 18.21
C ASP A 133 -5.00 10.18 17.85
N HIS A 134 -4.61 8.91 18.02
CA HIS A 134 -3.30 8.44 17.58
C HIS A 134 -3.20 8.44 16.05
N MET A 135 -4.17 7.84 15.36
CA MET A 135 -4.23 7.85 13.89
C MET A 135 -4.06 9.27 13.33
N ARG A 136 -4.83 10.25 13.83
CA ARG A 136 -4.72 11.63 13.34
C ARG A 136 -3.36 12.26 13.61
N ARG A 137 -2.75 11.97 14.76
CA ARG A 137 -1.42 12.47 15.10
C ARG A 137 -0.34 12.00 14.14
N VAL A 138 -0.40 10.74 13.67
CA VAL A 138 0.64 10.15 12.80
C VAL A 138 0.28 10.19 11.31
N SER A 139 -0.97 10.50 10.96
CA SER A 139 -1.48 10.39 9.58
C SER A 139 -0.66 11.12 8.51
N LEU A 140 -0.14 12.33 8.80
CA LEU A 140 0.69 13.06 7.84
C LEU A 140 2.07 12.41 7.67
N ASP A 141 2.69 11.95 8.76
CA ASP A 141 3.97 11.23 8.70
C ASP A 141 3.86 9.95 7.86
N VAL A 142 2.77 9.19 8.04
CA VAL A 142 2.46 8.01 7.20
C VAL A 142 2.38 8.40 5.73
N ARG A 143 1.58 9.43 5.40
CA ARG A 143 1.37 9.84 4.01
C ARG A 143 2.66 10.31 3.35
N GLU A 144 3.40 11.17 4.03
CA GLU A 144 4.68 11.67 3.54
C GLU A 144 5.72 10.56 3.37
N PHE A 145 5.66 9.49 4.18
CA PHE A 145 6.60 8.38 4.08
C PHE A 145 6.39 7.57 2.79
N PHE A 146 5.14 7.30 2.44
CA PHE A 146 4.81 6.45 1.30
C PHE A 146 4.67 7.22 -0.03
N THR A 147 4.22 8.47 -0.05
CA THR A 147 3.87 9.15 -1.32
C THR A 147 4.92 10.13 -1.84
N HIS A 148 5.99 10.42 -1.10
CA HIS A 148 7.01 11.41 -1.51
C HIS A 148 8.18 10.80 -2.31
N HIS A 149 8.00 9.60 -2.86
CA HIS A 149 9.02 8.95 -3.69
C HIS A 149 8.96 9.40 -5.16
N GLU A 150 7.84 10.00 -5.59
CA GLU A 150 7.60 10.46 -6.96
C GLU A 150 6.70 11.71 -6.94
N THR A 151 7.03 12.71 -7.76
CA THR A 151 6.23 13.91 -7.99
C THR A 151 5.17 13.68 -9.08
N LEU A 152 4.14 14.53 -9.12
CA LEU A 152 3.15 14.49 -10.19
C LEU A 152 3.80 14.72 -11.57
N GLU A 153 4.82 15.58 -11.65
CA GLU A 153 5.55 15.85 -12.88
C GLU A 153 6.35 14.66 -13.39
N GLU A 154 7.01 13.90 -12.50
CA GLU A 154 7.72 12.66 -12.83
C GLU A 154 6.74 11.61 -13.35
N TYR A 155 5.66 11.37 -12.61
CA TYR A 155 4.60 10.44 -13.01
C TYR A 155 3.99 10.79 -14.38
N MET A 156 3.73 12.07 -14.63
CA MET A 156 3.24 12.52 -15.94
C MET A 156 4.26 12.31 -17.06
N GLY A 157 5.55 12.36 -16.76
CA GLY A 157 6.63 12.09 -17.69
C GLY A 157 6.71 10.62 -18.10
N ASP A 158 6.43 9.70 -17.18
CA ASP A 158 6.46 8.26 -17.44
C ASP A 158 5.26 7.78 -18.28
N LEU A 159 4.15 8.52 -18.27
CA LEU A 159 2.94 8.28 -19.08
C LEU A 159 2.95 8.93 -20.48
N ALA A 160 4.05 9.57 -20.91
CA ALA A 160 4.15 10.34 -22.15
C ALA A 160 4.81 9.56 -23.29
#